data_AF-A0A9E1ZV88-F1
#
_entry.id   AF-A0A9E1ZV88-F1
#
_cell.length_a   1.000
_cell.length_b   1.000
_cell.length_c   1.000
_cell.angle_alpha   90.00
_cell.angle_beta   90.00
_cell.angle_gamma   90.00
#
_symmetry.space_group_name_H-M   'P 1'
#
loop_
_entity.id
_entity.type
_entity.pdbx_description
1 polymer ?
#
loop_
_entity_poly.entity_id
_entity_poly.type
_entity_poly.pdbx_seq_one_letter_code
_entity_poly.pdbx_strand_id
1 'polypeptide(L)'
;MKFQNLKTKTKIILAICPPMALMLILVGVVINSIGSILETEKAVDHTHEVLSEASAITRSAVDMETGMRGYLLAGQEGFLAPYLEGEKKTYVGIAALKKVVNDNPIQVKRLDQVRTILKEWQKNVTETTIGLRRDIGDGKTMNDMAKLVGEANGKIFFDKFRSQIAAFIDQELKLLEIRRNHSINTRERANENFEKVNQASARVHHTLEVLLAAHGLLNFAVDMETGMRGYLLAGQEGFLAP
;
A
#
# COMPACT_ATOMS: atom_id res chain seq x y z
N MET A 1 -25.70 26.71 36.92
CA MET A 1 -27.14 26.79 36.60
C MET A 1 -27.80 25.51 37.11
N LYS A 2 -28.69 25.57 38.11
CA LYS A 2 -29.26 24.35 38.72
C LYS A 2 -30.14 23.61 37.70
N PHE A 3 -29.85 22.33 37.46
CA PHE A 3 -30.59 21.44 36.54
C PHE A 3 -32.11 21.46 36.77
N GLN A 4 -32.54 21.76 38.00
CA GLN A 4 -33.93 21.80 38.44
C GLN A 4 -34.80 22.82 37.67
N ASN A 5 -34.25 23.96 37.23
CA ASN A 5 -35.02 25.07 36.62
C ASN A 5 -35.22 24.98 35.10
N LEU A 6 -34.78 23.91 34.44
CA LEU A 6 -34.89 23.75 32.98
C LEU A 6 -36.20 23.04 32.57
N LYS A 7 -36.79 23.46 31.44
CA LYS A 7 -37.96 22.79 30.82
C LYS A 7 -37.64 21.32 30.53
N THR A 8 -38.62 20.43 30.66
CA THR A 8 -38.47 18.96 30.50
C THR A 8 -37.84 18.58 29.16
N LYS A 9 -38.20 19.26 28.07
CA LYS A 9 -37.60 19.06 26.73
C LYS A 9 -36.09 19.34 26.72
N THR A 10 -35.65 20.40 27.40
CA THR A 10 -34.23 20.77 27.48
C THR A 10 -33.43 19.76 28.30
N LYS A 11 -34.02 19.22 29.38
CA LYS A 11 -33.39 18.16 30.21
C LYS A 11 -33.12 16.88 29.41
N ILE A 12 -34.07 16.45 28.57
CA ILE A 12 -33.92 15.26 27.72
C ILE A 12 -32.83 15.47 26.66
N ILE A 13 -32.83 16.63 25.98
CA ILE A 13 -31.80 16.97 24.98
C ILE A 13 -30.40 16.99 25.61
N LEU A 14 -30.26 17.58 26.81
CA LEU A 14 -28.98 17.66 27.51
C LEU A 14 -28.45 16.29 27.96
N ALA A 15 -29.32 15.29 28.12
CA ALA A 15 -28.95 13.92 28.46
C ALA A 15 -28.54 13.09 27.23
N ILE A 16 -29.22 13.26 26.08
CA ILE A 16 -29.02 12.42 24.88
C ILE A 16 -27.94 12.98 23.95
N CYS A 17 -27.82 14.30 23.81
CA CYS A 17 -26.88 14.90 22.86
C CYS A 17 -25.40 14.59 23.16
N PRO A 18 -24.90 14.63 24.41
CA PRO A 18 -23.49 14.35 24.68
C PRO A 18 -23.01 12.94 24.26
N PRO A 19 -23.69 11.83 24.62
CA PRO A 19 -23.26 10.49 24.17
C PRO A 19 -23.39 10.32 22.65
N MET A 20 -24.41 10.92 22.02
CA MET A 20 -24.55 10.89 20.56
C MET A 20 -23.41 11.64 19.86
N ALA A 21 -23.05 12.82 20.35
CA ALA A 21 -21.93 13.60 19.83
C ALA A 21 -20.60 12.85 20.00
N LEU A 22 -20.40 12.20 21.15
CA LEU A 22 -19.23 11.36 21.40
C LEU A 22 -19.18 10.19 20.40
N MET A 23 -20.31 9.52 20.14
CA MET A 23 -20.38 8.43 19.16
C MET A 23 -20.01 8.90 17.74
N LEU A 24 -20.50 10.08 17.32
CA LEU A 24 -20.14 10.66 16.02
C LEU A 24 -18.64 10.98 15.91
N ILE A 25 -18.03 11.51 16.97
CA ILE A 25 -16.58 11.76 17.03
C ILE A 25 -15.81 10.44 16.86
N LEU A 26 -16.22 9.39 17.58
CA LEU A 26 -15.59 8.08 17.50
C LEU A 26 -15.68 7.46 16.10
N VAL A 27 -16.84 7.57 15.43
CA VAL A 27 -17.00 7.14 14.04
C VAL A 27 -16.03 7.90 13.12
N GLY A 28 -15.90 9.22 13.30
CA GLY A 28 -14.93 10.02 12.54
C GLY A 28 -13.48 9.55 12.72
N VAL A 29 -13.08 9.21 13.95
CA VAL A 29 -11.73 8.67 14.24
C VAL A 29 -11.50 7.33 13.53
N VAL A 30 -12.49 6.44 13.53
CA VAL A 30 -12.42 5.14 12.85
C VAL A 30 -12.29 5.32 11.34
N ILE A 31 -13.11 6.17 10.73
CA ILE A 31 -13.05 6.45 9.29
C ILE A 31 -11.66 6.98 8.89
N ASN A 32 -11.11 7.92 9.67
CA ASN A 32 -9.78 8.47 9.40
C ASN A 32 -8.67 7.41 9.56
N SER A 33 -8.81 6.52 10.54
CA SER A 33 -7.87 5.43 10.79
C SER A 33 -7.88 4.40 9.65
N ILE A 34 -9.06 4.03 9.13
CA ILE A 34 -9.19 3.15 7.96
C ILE A 34 -8.58 3.81 6.72
N GLY A 35 -8.86 5.10 6.49
CA GLY A 35 -8.27 5.85 5.38
C GLY A 35 -6.74 5.84 5.41
N SER A 36 -6.15 6.11 6.58
CA SER A 36 -4.70 6.10 6.76
C SER A 36 -4.09 4.72 6.54
N ILE A 37 -4.71 3.64 7.01
CA ILE A 37 -4.25 2.26 6.73
C ILE A 37 -4.22 2.01 5.23
N LEU A 38 -5.32 2.31 4.52
CA LEU A 38 -5.43 2.08 3.08
C LEU A 38 -4.38 2.85 2.27
N GLU A 39 -4.07 4.09 2.65
CA GLU A 39 -3.02 4.87 2.01
C GLU A 39 -1.62 4.26 2.24
N THR A 40 -1.33 3.82 3.46
CA THR A 40 -0.03 3.20 3.77
C THR A 40 0.17 1.85 3.07
N GLU A 41 -0.87 1.03 2.97
CA GLU A 41 -0.81 -0.25 2.24
C GLU A 41 -0.62 -0.01 0.73
N LYS A 42 -1.33 0.95 0.13
CA LYS A 42 -1.12 1.33 -1.28
C LYS A 42 0.33 1.74 -1.57
N ALA A 43 0.98 2.45 -0.65
CA ALA A 43 2.38 2.85 -0.82
C ALA A 43 3.34 1.65 -0.76
N VAL A 44 3.03 0.62 0.04
CA VAL A 44 3.78 -0.64 0.10
C VAL A 44 3.60 -1.43 -1.19
N ASP A 45 2.35 -1.60 -1.64
CA ASP A 45 2.01 -2.30 -2.89
C ASP A 45 2.69 -1.63 -4.09
N HIS A 46 2.70 -0.30 -4.13
CA HIS A 46 3.39 0.46 -5.16
C HIS A 46 4.89 0.15 -5.21
N THR A 47 5.58 0.03 -4.06
CA THR A 47 7.00 -0.37 -4.07
C THR A 47 7.18 -1.80 -4.58
N HIS A 48 6.27 -2.72 -4.26
CA HIS A 48 6.33 -4.08 -4.80
C HIS A 48 6.17 -4.12 -6.33
N GLU A 49 5.26 -3.30 -6.88
CA GLU A 49 5.12 -3.12 -8.33
C GLU A 49 6.42 -2.62 -8.96
N VAL A 50 7.02 -1.56 -8.40
CA VAL A 50 8.30 -1.00 -8.86
C VAL A 50 9.43 -2.04 -8.85
N LEU A 51 9.54 -2.84 -7.78
CA LEU A 51 10.54 -3.90 -7.66
C LEU A 51 10.32 -5.05 -8.67
N SER A 52 9.06 -5.40 -8.92
CA SER A 52 8.67 -6.41 -9.92
C SER A 52 9.07 -5.96 -11.32
N GLU A 53 8.76 -4.71 -11.69
CA GLU A 53 9.12 -4.13 -12.98
C GLU A 53 10.64 -4.04 -13.18
N ALA A 54 11.39 -3.61 -12.15
CA ALA A 54 12.86 -3.62 -12.20
C ALA A 54 13.43 -5.03 -12.43
N SER A 55 12.83 -6.04 -11.81
CA SER A 55 13.20 -7.44 -12.00
C SER A 55 12.85 -7.94 -13.41
N ALA A 56 11.72 -7.50 -13.98
CA ALA A 56 11.33 -7.81 -15.34
C ALA A 56 12.29 -7.22 -16.38
N ILE A 57 12.68 -5.95 -16.21
CA ILE A 57 13.70 -5.27 -17.04
C ILE A 57 15.04 -6.03 -16.98
N THR A 58 15.43 -6.49 -15.80
CA THR A 58 16.67 -7.26 -15.62
C THR A 58 16.63 -8.58 -16.39
N ARG A 59 15.52 -9.31 -16.26
CA ARG A 59 15.31 -10.58 -16.99
C ARG A 59 15.35 -10.36 -18.50
N SER A 60 14.62 -9.37 -19.02
CA SER A 60 14.60 -9.09 -20.46
C SER A 60 15.97 -8.63 -20.99
N ALA A 61 16.75 -7.88 -20.21
CA ALA A 61 18.12 -7.52 -20.60
C ALA A 61 19.05 -8.75 -20.63
N VAL A 62 18.89 -9.69 -19.69
CA VAL A 62 19.64 -10.95 -19.70
C VAL A 62 19.23 -11.84 -20.89
N ASP A 63 17.94 -11.85 -21.25
CA ASP A 63 17.47 -12.53 -22.46
C ASP A 63 18.13 -11.93 -23.72
N MET A 64 18.36 -10.62 -23.74
CA MET A 64 19.13 -9.97 -24.82
C MET A 64 20.54 -10.53 -24.93
N GLU A 65 21.27 -10.53 -23.81
CA GLU A 65 22.64 -11.07 -23.77
C GLU A 65 22.68 -12.55 -24.20
N THR A 66 21.70 -13.32 -23.73
CA THR A 66 21.59 -14.77 -23.99
C THR A 66 21.27 -15.06 -25.45
N GLY A 67 20.31 -14.35 -26.04
CA GLY A 67 19.96 -14.48 -27.46
C GLY A 67 21.12 -14.10 -28.38
N MET A 68 21.79 -12.97 -28.07
CA MET A 68 22.99 -12.55 -28.80
C MET A 68 24.06 -13.65 -28.76
N ARG A 69 24.41 -14.16 -27.58
CA ARG A 69 25.43 -15.23 -27.45
C ARG A 69 25.00 -16.51 -28.18
N GLY A 70 23.72 -16.89 -28.09
CA GLY A 70 23.17 -18.03 -28.82
C GLY A 70 23.35 -17.89 -30.34
N TYR A 71 23.09 -16.69 -30.87
CA TYR A 71 23.33 -16.38 -32.28
C TYR A 71 24.81 -16.44 -32.66
N LEU A 72 25.69 -15.86 -31.83
CA LEU A 72 27.13 -15.90 -32.09
C LEU A 72 27.66 -17.34 -32.15
N LEU A 73 27.11 -18.25 -31.34
CA LEU A 73 27.48 -19.66 -31.31
C LEU A 73 26.87 -20.46 -32.48
N ALA A 74 25.55 -20.35 -32.69
CA ALA A 74 24.83 -21.18 -33.65
C ALA A 74 24.85 -20.62 -35.08
N GLY A 75 25.01 -19.31 -35.26
CA GLY A 75 24.95 -18.61 -36.55
C GLY A 75 23.55 -18.55 -37.19
N GLN A 76 22.52 -19.08 -36.52
CA GLN A 76 21.16 -19.13 -37.06
C GLN A 76 20.32 -17.95 -36.56
N GLU A 77 19.71 -17.20 -37.48
CA GLU A 77 18.90 -15.99 -37.18
C GLU A 77 17.78 -16.24 -36.15
N GLY A 78 17.25 -17.47 -36.04
CA GLY A 78 16.25 -17.82 -35.03
C GLY A 78 16.72 -17.59 -33.58
N PHE A 79 18.02 -17.67 -33.31
CA PHE A 79 18.58 -17.39 -31.99
C PHE A 79 18.60 -15.90 -31.63
N LEU A 80 18.34 -14.99 -32.58
CA LEU A 80 18.15 -13.57 -32.29
C LEU A 80 16.75 -13.23 -31.79
N ALA A 81 15.79 -14.18 -31.80
CA ALA A 81 14.43 -13.90 -31.31
C ALA A 81 14.42 -13.43 -29.84
N PRO A 82 15.11 -14.07 -28.88
CA PRO A 82 15.21 -13.56 -27.50
C PRO A 82 15.91 -12.20 -27.42
N TYR A 83 16.84 -11.90 -28.33
CA TYR A 83 17.50 -10.60 -28.39
C TYR A 83 16.52 -9.49 -28.76
N LEU A 84 15.79 -9.66 -29.86
CA LEU A 84 14.84 -8.65 -30.36
C LEU A 84 13.65 -8.48 -29.42
N GLU A 85 13.12 -9.57 -28.86
CA GLU A 85 12.02 -9.51 -27.90
C GLU A 85 12.48 -8.88 -26.56
N GLY A 86 13.64 -9.30 -26.06
CA GLY A 86 14.25 -8.76 -24.85
C GLY A 86 14.52 -7.26 -24.98
N GLU A 87 14.99 -6.79 -26.13
CA GLU A 87 15.22 -5.38 -26.41
C GLU A 87 13.94 -4.56 -26.23
N LYS A 88 12.88 -4.98 -26.93
CA LYS A 88 11.59 -4.31 -26.87
C LYS A 88 11.06 -4.25 -25.44
N LYS A 89 11.04 -5.39 -24.73
CA LYS A 89 10.56 -5.49 -23.34
C LYS A 89 11.38 -4.60 -22.41
N THR A 90 12.70 -4.61 -22.54
CA THR A 90 13.61 -3.83 -21.70
C THR A 90 13.34 -2.34 -21.84
N TYR A 91 13.29 -1.82 -23.07
CA TYR A 91 13.11 -0.38 -23.28
C TYR A 91 11.68 0.12 -22.99
N VAL A 92 10.67 -0.70 -23.30
CA VAL A 92 9.29 -0.40 -22.88
C VAL A 92 9.18 -0.40 -21.35
N GLY A 93 9.76 -1.40 -20.68
CA GLY A 93 9.78 -1.52 -19.22
C GLY A 93 10.48 -0.34 -18.56
N ILE A 94 11.66 0.07 -19.05
CA ILE A 94 12.36 1.26 -18.53
C ILE A 94 11.49 2.51 -18.69
N ALA A 95 10.87 2.72 -19.86
CA ALA A 95 10.04 3.89 -20.10
C ALA A 95 8.78 3.91 -19.21
N ALA A 96 8.17 2.75 -18.97
CA ALA A 96 7.04 2.59 -18.06
C ALA A 96 7.46 2.86 -16.61
N LEU A 97 8.53 2.21 -16.15
CA LEU A 97 9.02 2.34 -14.78
C LEU A 97 9.40 3.79 -14.44
N LYS A 98 9.99 4.54 -15.39
CA LYS A 98 10.25 5.98 -15.21
C LYS A 98 8.99 6.81 -14.94
N LYS A 99 7.84 6.43 -15.49
CA LYS A 99 6.56 7.10 -15.22
C LYS A 99 6.02 6.76 -13.84
N VAL A 100 6.26 5.52 -13.39
CA VAL A 100 5.84 5.02 -12.07
C VAL A 100 6.64 5.72 -10.96
N VAL A 101 7.97 5.86 -11.11
CA VAL A 101 8.84 6.51 -10.12
C VAL A 101 9.09 8.01 -10.37
N ASN A 102 8.15 8.70 -11.02
CA ASN A 102 8.35 10.08 -11.47
C ASN A 102 8.55 11.10 -10.34
N ASP A 103 8.08 10.75 -9.15
CA ASP A 103 8.19 11.51 -7.90
C ASP A 103 9.60 11.46 -7.30
N ASN A 104 10.45 10.57 -7.81
CA ASN A 104 11.82 10.39 -7.35
C ASN A 104 12.84 10.65 -8.48
N PRO A 105 13.33 11.91 -8.63
CA PRO A 105 14.27 12.29 -9.68
C PRO A 105 15.57 11.48 -9.70
N ILE A 106 16.02 10.99 -8.54
CA ILE A 106 17.23 10.17 -8.42
C ILE A 106 17.00 8.81 -9.09
N GLN A 107 15.85 8.19 -8.84
CA GLN A 107 15.48 6.90 -9.46
C GLN A 107 15.26 7.05 -10.96
N VAL A 108 14.62 8.12 -11.41
CA VAL A 108 14.48 8.45 -12.84
C VAL A 108 15.85 8.55 -13.52
N LYS A 109 16.81 9.23 -12.88
CA LYS A 109 18.19 9.37 -13.39
C LYS A 109 18.92 8.02 -13.47
N ARG A 110 18.74 7.11 -12.50
CA ARG A 110 19.32 5.76 -12.56
C ARG A 110 18.78 4.96 -13.74
N LEU A 111 17.47 5.04 -13.99
CA LEU A 111 16.85 4.38 -15.16
C LEU A 111 17.35 4.97 -16.48
N ASP A 112 17.63 6.27 -16.53
CA ASP A 112 18.29 6.89 -17.69
C ASP A 112 19.71 6.37 -17.90
N GLN A 113 20.50 6.21 -16.83
CA GLN A 113 21.84 5.63 -16.91
C GLN A 113 21.80 4.16 -17.37
N VAL A 114 20.88 3.37 -16.83
CA VAL A 114 20.62 1.98 -17.26
C VAL A 114 20.37 1.92 -18.77
N ARG A 115 19.46 2.77 -19.27
CA ARG A 115 19.15 2.85 -20.70
C ARG A 115 20.37 3.21 -21.53
N THR A 116 21.17 4.18 -21.10
CA THR A 116 22.39 4.59 -21.81
C THR A 116 23.41 3.46 -21.88
N ILE A 117 23.66 2.77 -20.75
CA ILE A 117 24.58 1.62 -20.68
C ILE A 117 24.16 0.53 -21.66
N LEU A 118 22.87 0.21 -21.74
CA LEU A 118 22.35 -0.81 -22.66
C LEU A 118 22.50 -0.38 -24.12
N LYS A 119 22.22 0.88 -24.45
CA LYS A 119 22.43 1.40 -25.81
C LYS A 119 23.89 1.39 -26.23
N GLU A 120 24.79 1.77 -25.32
CA GLU A 120 26.23 1.69 -25.57
C GLU A 120 26.69 0.24 -25.77
N TRP A 121 26.16 -0.70 -24.98
CA TRP A 121 26.43 -2.12 -25.16
C TRP A 121 25.96 -2.63 -26.52
N GLN A 122 24.74 -2.26 -26.94
CA GLN A 122 24.22 -2.65 -28.24
C GLN A 122 25.09 -2.13 -29.38
N LYS A 123 25.38 -0.83 -29.37
CA LYS A 123 26.19 -0.17 -30.40
C LYS A 123 27.62 -0.69 -30.45
N ASN A 124 28.29 -0.78 -29.31
CA ASN A 124 29.73 -1.03 -29.27
C ASN A 124 30.07 -2.52 -29.30
N VAL A 125 29.17 -3.39 -28.84
CA VAL A 125 29.41 -4.83 -28.75
C VAL A 125 28.48 -5.58 -29.69
N THR A 126 27.17 -5.44 -29.52
CA THR A 126 26.20 -6.35 -30.12
C THR A 126 26.06 -6.18 -31.63
N GLU A 127 25.94 -4.95 -32.12
CA GLU A 127 25.84 -4.65 -33.55
C GLU A 127 27.10 -5.11 -34.30
N THR A 128 28.28 -4.83 -33.72
CA THR A 128 29.58 -5.26 -34.26
C THR A 128 29.70 -6.78 -34.31
N THR A 129 29.34 -7.49 -33.24
CA THR A 129 29.50 -8.96 -33.17
C THR A 129 28.50 -9.69 -34.05
N ILE A 130 27.24 -9.24 -34.10
CA ILE A 130 26.21 -9.79 -34.99
C ILE A 130 26.60 -9.55 -36.45
N GLY A 131 27.03 -8.33 -36.78
CA GLY A 131 27.52 -7.99 -38.13
C GLY A 131 28.69 -8.89 -38.56
N LEU A 132 29.71 -9.00 -37.69
CA LEU A 132 30.84 -9.89 -37.95
C LEU A 132 30.42 -11.34 -38.14
N ARG A 133 29.49 -11.85 -37.32
CA ARG A 133 28.98 -13.23 -37.45
C ARG A 133 28.25 -13.44 -38.78
N ARG A 134 27.50 -12.45 -39.26
CA ARG A 134 26.85 -12.48 -40.59
C ARG A 134 27.87 -12.50 -41.72
N ASP A 135 28.90 -11.66 -41.64
CA ASP A 135 29.96 -11.55 -42.66
C ASP A 135 30.83 -12.81 -42.75
N ILE A 136 30.99 -13.53 -41.64
CA ILE A 136 31.70 -14.80 -41.59
C ILE A 136 30.94 -15.91 -42.33
N GLY A 137 29.60 -15.87 -42.34
CA GLY A 137 28.77 -16.96 -42.87
C GLY A 137 29.16 -18.31 -42.28
N ASP A 138 29.37 -19.31 -43.14
CA ASP A 138 29.99 -20.61 -42.80
C ASP A 138 31.52 -20.61 -43.01
N GLY A 139 32.11 -19.51 -43.49
CA GLY A 139 33.38 -19.50 -44.24
C GLY A 139 34.61 -18.84 -43.58
N LYS A 140 34.56 -18.42 -42.31
CA LYS A 140 35.77 -18.05 -41.54
C LYS A 140 35.83 -18.81 -40.21
N THR A 141 37.05 -19.06 -39.72
CA THR A 141 37.25 -19.89 -38.53
C THR A 141 36.66 -19.22 -37.30
N MET A 142 35.97 -20.00 -36.46
CA MET A 142 35.38 -19.59 -35.19
C MET A 142 36.38 -18.89 -34.24
N ASN A 143 37.68 -18.98 -34.51
CA ASN A 143 38.76 -18.39 -33.72
C ASN A 143 38.72 -16.85 -33.67
N ASP A 144 38.36 -16.17 -34.77
CA ASP A 144 38.24 -14.70 -34.79
C ASP A 144 37.07 -14.23 -33.91
N MET A 145 35.96 -14.97 -33.95
CA MET A 145 34.80 -14.77 -33.07
C MET A 145 35.12 -15.06 -31.61
N ALA A 146 35.83 -16.15 -31.33
CA ALA A 146 36.24 -16.52 -29.98
C ALA A 146 37.15 -15.47 -29.34
N LYS A 147 38.04 -14.84 -30.13
CA LYS A 147 38.88 -13.73 -29.64
C LYS A 147 38.02 -12.53 -29.24
N LEU A 148 37.10 -12.09 -30.10
CA LEU A 148 36.27 -10.90 -29.88
C LEU A 148 35.26 -11.09 -28.73
N VAL A 149 34.68 -12.29 -28.60
CA VAL A 149 33.85 -12.65 -27.44
C VAL A 149 34.70 -12.80 -26.16
N GLY A 150 35.91 -13.34 -26.29
CA GLY A 150 36.87 -13.53 -25.20
C GLY A 150 37.42 -12.24 -24.59
N GLU A 151 37.35 -11.11 -25.31
CA GLU A 151 37.69 -9.77 -24.79
C GLU A 151 36.73 -9.29 -23.68
N ALA A 152 35.63 -10.01 -23.43
CA ALA A 152 34.66 -9.73 -22.37
C ALA A 152 34.08 -8.30 -22.39
N ASN A 153 34.11 -7.62 -23.54
CA ASN A 153 33.62 -6.25 -23.71
C ASN A 153 32.15 -6.12 -23.28
N GLY A 154 31.31 -7.13 -23.55
CA GLY A 154 29.91 -7.16 -23.11
C GLY A 154 29.74 -7.25 -21.58
N LYS A 155 30.66 -7.94 -20.88
CA LYS A 155 30.61 -8.12 -19.43
C LYS A 155 30.71 -6.77 -18.70
N ILE A 156 31.58 -5.88 -19.18
CA ILE A 156 31.78 -4.56 -18.57
C ILE A 156 30.48 -3.76 -18.54
N PHE A 157 29.70 -3.79 -19.62
CA PHE A 157 28.40 -3.10 -19.66
C PHE A 157 27.37 -3.78 -18.77
N PHE A 158 27.31 -5.11 -18.75
CA PHE A 158 26.36 -5.83 -17.91
C PHE A 158 26.68 -5.73 -16.41
N ASP A 159 27.96 -5.64 -16.03
CA ASP A 159 28.35 -5.36 -14.65
C ASP A 159 27.91 -3.95 -14.23
N LYS A 160 28.11 -2.94 -15.10
CA LYS A 160 27.61 -1.57 -14.87
C LYS A 160 26.08 -1.52 -14.79
N PHE A 161 25.40 -2.21 -15.70
CA PHE A 161 23.94 -2.34 -15.72
C PHE A 161 23.41 -2.97 -14.42
N ARG A 162 23.94 -4.14 -14.04
CA ARG A 162 23.57 -4.85 -12.81
C ARG A 162 23.84 -3.98 -11.58
N SER A 163 24.95 -3.23 -11.57
CA SER A 163 25.25 -2.30 -10.48
C SER A 163 24.22 -1.16 -10.38
N GLN A 164 23.81 -0.55 -11.50
CA GLN A 164 22.81 0.51 -11.48
C GLN A 164 21.42 0.00 -11.05
N ILE A 165 21.00 -1.16 -11.56
CA ILE A 165 19.74 -1.79 -11.15
C ILE A 165 19.79 -2.21 -9.67
N ALA A 166 20.90 -2.77 -9.19
CA ALA A 166 21.05 -3.12 -7.79
C ALA A 166 20.94 -1.88 -6.89
N ALA A 167 21.55 -0.76 -7.28
CA ALA A 167 21.43 0.49 -6.54
C ALA A 167 20.01 1.09 -6.59
N PHE A 168 19.28 0.90 -7.69
CA PHE A 168 17.86 1.25 -7.80
C PHE A 168 17.01 0.41 -6.83
N ILE A 169 17.19 -0.91 -6.85
CA ILE A 169 16.47 -1.89 -6.01
C ILE A 169 16.78 -1.67 -4.53
N ASP A 170 18.04 -1.47 -4.16
CA ASP A 170 18.44 -1.21 -2.77
C ASP A 170 17.74 0.03 -2.19
N GLN A 171 17.62 1.09 -2.99
CA GLN A 171 16.92 2.30 -2.58
C GLN A 171 15.41 2.06 -2.41
N GLU A 172 14.78 1.28 -3.29
CA GLU A 172 13.37 0.89 -3.15
C GLU A 172 13.14 -0.03 -1.94
N LEU A 173 14.06 -0.95 -1.64
CA LEU A 173 13.97 -1.82 -0.46
C LEU A 173 14.07 -1.03 0.85
N LYS A 174 14.96 -0.03 0.91
CA LYS A 174 15.03 0.90 2.06
C LYS A 174 13.73 1.68 2.24
N LEU A 175 13.16 2.14 1.13
CA LEU A 175 11.88 2.85 1.15
C LEU A 175 10.72 1.94 1.56
N LEU A 176 10.73 0.68 1.12
CA LEU A 176 9.78 -0.35 1.51
C LEU A 176 9.83 -0.60 3.03
N GLU A 177 11.01 -0.69 3.61
CA GLU A 177 11.17 -0.89 5.05
C GLU A 177 10.55 0.28 5.86
N ILE A 178 10.81 1.51 5.43
CA ILE A 178 10.20 2.72 6.03
C ILE A 178 8.67 2.67 5.90
N ARG A 179 8.16 2.38 4.70
CA ARG A 179 6.71 2.31 4.42
C ARG A 179 6.03 1.19 5.22
N ARG A 180 6.69 0.04 5.38
CA ARG A 180 6.21 -1.10 6.16
C ARG A 180 6.14 -0.75 7.65
N ASN A 181 7.18 -0.15 8.21
CA ASN A 181 7.18 0.32 9.59
C ASN A 181 6.09 1.37 9.82
N HIS A 182 5.89 2.27 8.86
CA HIS A 182 4.81 3.24 8.92
C HIS A 182 3.41 2.58 8.88
N SER A 183 3.19 1.60 8.00
CA SER A 183 1.94 0.81 7.96
C SER A 183 1.68 0.08 9.29
N ILE A 184 2.70 -0.58 9.86
CA ILE A 184 2.60 -1.26 11.16
C ILE A 184 2.18 -0.26 12.25
N ASN A 185 2.88 0.87 12.37
CA ASN A 185 2.57 1.90 13.37
C ASN A 185 1.15 2.47 13.19
N THR A 186 0.71 2.68 11.95
CA THR A 186 -0.66 3.16 11.66
C THR A 186 -1.71 2.12 12.07
N ARG A 187 -1.45 0.84 11.83
CA ARG A 187 -2.33 -0.27 12.27
C ARG A 187 -2.38 -0.39 13.79
N GLU A 188 -1.27 -0.24 14.48
CA GLU A 188 -1.24 -0.24 15.96
C GLU A 188 -2.07 0.92 16.53
N ARG A 189 -1.88 2.15 16.01
CA ARG A 189 -2.67 3.32 16.42
C ARG A 189 -4.16 3.15 16.13
N ALA A 190 -4.51 2.54 15.00
CA ALA A 190 -5.90 2.21 14.69
C ALA A 190 -6.47 1.21 15.70
N ASN A 191 -5.71 0.17 16.07
CA ASN A 191 -6.14 -0.81 17.06
C ASN A 191 -6.37 -0.16 18.45
N GLU A 192 -5.45 0.70 18.90
CA GLU A 192 -5.64 1.49 20.11
C GLU A 192 -6.90 2.38 20.06
N ASN A 193 -7.19 2.98 18.91
CA ASN A 193 -8.40 3.76 18.72
C ASN A 193 -9.65 2.88 18.81
N PHE A 194 -9.64 1.68 18.21
CA PHE A 194 -10.76 0.74 18.32
C PHE A 194 -11.01 0.29 19.76
N GLU A 195 -9.95 0.03 20.54
CA GLU A 195 -10.11 -0.29 21.97
C GLU A 195 -10.75 0.87 22.74
N LYS A 196 -10.32 2.12 22.49
CA LYS A 196 -10.93 3.31 23.09
C LYS A 196 -12.40 3.48 22.69
N VAL A 197 -12.74 3.24 21.43
CA VAL A 197 -14.12 3.27 20.93
C VAL A 197 -14.96 2.20 21.63
N ASN A 198 -14.43 0.99 21.80
CA ASN A 198 -15.13 -0.09 22.47
C ASN A 198 -15.39 0.21 23.96
N GLN A 199 -14.38 0.74 24.66
CA GLN A 199 -14.53 1.19 26.05
C GLN A 199 -15.55 2.33 26.18
N ALA A 200 -15.53 3.30 25.26
CA ALA A 200 -16.48 4.40 25.26
C ALA A 200 -17.91 3.91 24.98
N SER A 201 -18.09 2.99 24.02
CA SER A 201 -19.36 2.34 23.74
C SER A 201 -19.92 1.61 24.97
N ALA A 202 -19.08 0.85 25.68
CA ALA A 202 -19.46 0.17 26.92
C ALA A 202 -19.94 1.14 28.00
N ARG A 203 -19.26 2.29 28.18
CA ARG A 203 -19.67 3.34 29.12
C ARG A 203 -21.00 3.98 28.73
N VAL A 204 -21.22 4.24 27.44
CA VAL A 204 -22.50 4.78 26.94
C VAL A 204 -23.63 3.79 27.19
N HIS A 205 -23.42 2.50 26.92
CA HIS A 205 -24.40 1.46 27.19
C HIS A 205 -24.75 1.38 28.68
N HIS A 206 -23.76 1.35 29.56
CA HIS A 206 -23.98 1.37 31.00
C HIS A 206 -24.75 2.62 31.46
N THR A 207 -24.42 3.79 30.91
CA THR A 207 -25.15 5.03 31.23
C THR A 207 -26.62 4.96 30.80
N LEU A 208 -26.90 4.31 29.66
CA LEU A 208 -28.26 4.10 29.18
C LEU A 208 -29.04 3.14 30.09
N GLU A 209 -28.43 2.03 30.52
CA GLU A 209 -29.03 1.10 31.49
C GLU A 209 -29.40 1.80 32.79
N VAL A 210 -28.49 2.61 33.33
CA VAL A 210 -28.73 3.40 34.56
C VAL A 210 -29.87 4.40 34.37
N LEU A 211 -29.95 5.08 33.22
CA LEU A 211 -31.04 6.01 32.90
C LEU A 211 -32.41 5.30 32.80
N LEU A 212 -32.45 4.14 32.14
CA LEU A 212 -33.67 3.33 32.03
C LEU A 212 -34.12 2.82 33.40
N ALA A 213 -33.19 2.33 34.22
CA ALA A 213 -33.48 1.89 35.60
C ALA A 213 -34.00 3.06 36.47
N ALA A 214 -33.36 4.22 36.40
CA ALA A 214 -33.79 5.42 37.12
C ALA A 214 -35.19 5.88 36.68
N HIS A 215 -35.49 5.82 35.38
CA HIS A 215 -36.82 6.15 34.86
C HIS A 215 -37.89 5.17 35.36
N GLY A 216 -37.59 3.87 35.39
CA GLY A 216 -38.47 2.85 35.96
C GLY A 216 -38.79 3.10 37.44
N LEU A 217 -37.77 3.43 38.25
CA LEU A 217 -37.95 3.80 39.66
C LEU A 217 -38.81 5.06 39.82
N LEU A 218 -38.64 6.04 38.95
CA LEU A 218 -39.40 7.29 39.01
C LEU A 218 -40.87 7.07 38.68
N ASN A 219 -41.18 6.24 37.68
CA ASN A 219 -42.56 5.86 37.37
C ASN A 219 -43.21 5.11 38.54
N PHE A 220 -42.51 4.15 39.14
CA PHE A 220 -43.00 3.43 40.32
C PHE A 220 -43.28 4.36 41.51
N ALA A 221 -42.41 5.34 41.76
CA ALA A 221 -42.61 6.32 42.83
C ALA A 221 -43.83 7.22 42.57
N VAL A 222 -44.05 7.62 41.31
CA VAL A 222 -45.24 8.42 40.91
C VAL A 222 -46.52 7.59 41.03
N ASP A 223 -46.50 6.33 40.60
CA ASP A 223 -47.65 5.42 40.72
C ASP A 223 -47.98 5.18 42.20
N MET A 224 -46.98 4.97 43.06
CA MET A 224 -47.17 4.87 44.51
C MET A 224 -47.78 6.14 45.13
N GLU A 225 -47.29 7.33 44.76
CA GLU A 225 -47.83 8.60 45.27
C GLU A 225 -49.28 8.81 44.80
N THR A 226 -49.56 8.46 43.54
CA THR A 226 -50.90 8.60 42.94
C THR A 226 -51.88 7.62 43.58
N GLY A 227 -51.48 6.36 43.78
CA GLY A 227 -52.27 5.34 44.47
C GLY A 227 -52.55 5.71 45.94
N MET A 228 -51.52 6.18 46.66
CA MET A 228 -51.68 6.66 48.04
C MET A 228 -52.64 7.85 48.14
N ARG A 229 -52.54 8.82 47.23
CA ARG A 229 -53.49 9.95 47.15
C ARG A 229 -54.91 9.47 46.82
N GLY A 230 -55.06 8.53 45.90
CA GLY A 230 -56.35 7.92 45.55
C GLY A 230 -57.00 7.24 46.75
N TYR A 231 -56.24 6.44 47.50
CA TYR A 231 -56.70 5.80 48.73
C TYR A 231 -57.14 6.81 49.80
N LEU A 232 -56.33 7.85 50.06
CA LEU A 232 -56.64 8.87 51.07
C LEU A 232 -57.90 9.68 50.74
N LEU A 233 -58.22 9.85 49.46
CA LEU A 233 -59.39 10.62 49.02
C LEU A 233 -60.67 9.78 48.89
N ALA A 234 -60.56 8.52 48.46
CA ALA A 234 -61.71 7.67 48.15
C ALA A 234 -61.96 6.54 49.18
N GLY A 235 -60.98 6.22 50.03
CA GLY A 235 -61.06 5.16 51.05
C GLY A 235 -61.17 3.73 50.49
N GLN A 236 -60.95 3.52 49.19
CA GLN A 236 -61.03 2.22 48.54
C GLN A 236 -59.63 1.60 48.42
N GLU A 237 -59.44 0.40 48.96
CA GLU A 237 -58.16 -0.35 48.90
C GLU A 237 -57.70 -0.65 47.47
N GLY A 238 -58.59 -0.61 46.47
CA GLY A 238 -58.25 -0.81 45.06
C GLY A 238 -57.24 0.21 44.49
N PHE A 239 -57.06 1.37 45.13
CA PHE A 239 -56.05 2.36 44.75
C PHE A 239 -54.63 2.05 45.26
N LEU A 240 -54.46 1.05 46.13
CA LEU A 240 -53.15 0.62 46.66
C LEU A 240 -52.54 -0.56 45.87
N ALA A 241 -53.25 -1.08 44.87
CA ALA A 241 -52.71 -2.08 43.96
C ALA A 241 -51.66 -1.45 43.00
N PRO A 242 -50.60 -2.17 42.65
CA PRO A 242 -49.54 -1.68 41.75
C PRO A 242 -50.03 -1.46 40.31
#